data_AF-A0A940GD84-F1
#
_entry.id   AF-A0A940GD84-F1
#
_cell.length_a   1.000
_cell.length_b   1.000
_cell.length_c   1.000
_cell.angle_alpha   90.00
_cell.angle_beta   90.00
_cell.angle_gamma   90.00
#
_symmetry.space_group_name_H-M   'P 1'
#
loop_
_entity.id
_entity.type
_entity.pdbx_description
1 polymer ?
#
loop_
_entity_poly.entity_id
_entity_poly.type
_entity_poly.pdbx_seq_one_letter_code
_entity_poly.pdbx_strand_id
1 'polypeptide(L)' 'MEHATIEDHRREKRALIEQMLTEPWRDWTREGERVVVLHEVIVAEMTRRPHPAPSTR' A
#
# COMPACT_ATOMS: atom_id res chain seq x y z
N MET A 1 18.67 1.38 11.06
CA MET A 1 17.36 1.78 10.54
C MET A 1 16.86 0.63 9.71
N GLU A 2 15.90 -0.15 10.21
CA GLU A 2 15.28 -1.20 9.39
C GLU A 2 14.51 -0.53 8.25
N HIS A 3 14.81 -0.93 7.02
CA HIS A 3 14.05 -0.45 5.86
C HIS A 3 12.69 -1.13 5.89
N ALA A 4 11.61 -0.34 5.97
CA ALA A 4 10.25 -0.86 5.89
C ALA A 4 10.08 -1.67 4.59
N THR A 5 9.59 -2.90 4.71
CA THR A 5 9.37 -3.78 3.58
C THR A 5 8.08 -3.42 2.85
N ILE A 6 7.91 -3.95 1.65
CA ILE A 6 6.66 -3.75 0.89
C ILE A 6 5.47 -4.44 1.57
N GLU A 7 5.69 -5.49 2.35
CA GLU A 7 4.62 -6.09 3.14
C GLU A 7 4.23 -5.22 4.33
N ASP A 8 5.17 -4.48 4.90
CA ASP A 8 4.88 -3.48 5.94
C ASP A 8 3.99 -2.36 5.37
N HIS A 9 4.34 -1.83 4.19
CA HIS A 9 3.51 -0.83 3.51
C HIS A 9 2.11 -1.35 3.17
N ARG A 10 1.97 -2.63 2.78
CA ARG A 10 0.65 -3.25 2.54
C ARG A 10 -0.16 -3.37 3.82
N ARG A 11 0.47 -3.80 4.92
CA ARG A 11 -0.18 -3.91 6.23
C ARG A 11 -0.65 -2.55 6.72
N GLU A 12 0.19 -1.54 6.60
CA GLU A 12 -0.11 -0.17 6.98
C GLU A 12 -1.28 0.39 6.17
N LYS A 13 -1.25 0.23 4.83
CA LYS A 13 -2.35 0.67 3.95
C LYS A 13 -3.69 0.05 4.37
N ARG A 14 -3.71 -1.26 4.66
CA ARG A 14 -4.92 -1.96 5.12
C ARG A 14 -5.43 -1.40 6.44
N ALA A 15 -4.54 -1.22 7.41
CA ALA A 15 -4.90 -0.70 8.73
C ALA A 15 -5.49 0.72 8.65
N LEU A 16 -4.91 1.60 7.83
CA LEU A 16 -5.44 2.96 7.65
C LEU A 16 -6.84 2.94 7.02
N ILE A 17 -7.06 2.13 5.98
CA ILE A 17 -8.39 1.99 5.36
C ILE A 17 -9.41 1.45 6.37
N GLU A 18 -9.05 0.46 7.17
CA GLU A 18 -9.94 -0.10 8.20
C GLU A 18 -10.34 0.94 9.25
N GLN A 19 -9.38 1.76 9.71
CA GLN A 19 -9.66 2.84 10.64
C GLN A 19 -10.55 3.92 10.02
N MET A 20 -10.32 4.28 8.75
CA MET A 20 -11.16 5.22 8.01
C MET A 20 -12.61 4.73 7.88
N LEU A 21 -12.81 3.43 7.66
CA LEU A 21 -14.13 2.82 7.58
C LEU A 21 -14.81 2.74 8.96
N THR A 22 -14.03 2.57 10.03
CA THR A 22 -14.53 2.43 11.39
C THR A 22 -14.92 3.78 12.00
N GLU A 23 -14.18 4.84 11.71
CA GLU A 23 -14.42 6.18 12.24
C GLU A 23 -14.66 7.22 11.10
N PRO A 24 -15.74 7.09 10.31
CA PRO A 24 -15.99 7.99 9.17
C PRO A 24 -16.25 9.46 9.56
N TRP A 25 -16.48 9.73 10.84
CA TRP A 25 -16.67 11.08 11.39
C TRP A 25 -15.35 11.82 11.68
N ARG A 26 -14.21 11.12 11.68
CA ARG A 26 -12.88 11.73 11.88
C ARG A 26 -12.39 12.35 10.57
N ASP A 27 -11.59 13.42 10.66
CA ASP A 27 -10.86 13.95 9.50
C ASP A 27 -9.69 13.02 9.16
N TRP A 28 -9.73 12.47 7.95
CA TRP A 28 -8.76 11.54 7.40
C TRP A 28 -7.94 12.13 6.26
N THR A 29 -7.95 13.45 6.06
CA THR A 29 -7.29 14.09 4.91
C THR A 29 -5.82 13.69 4.80
N ARG A 30 -5.08 13.79 5.91
CA ARG A 30 -3.64 13.47 5.96
C ARG A 30 -3.36 11.98 5.78
N GLU A 31 -4.12 11.13 6.46
CA GLU A 31 -4.00 9.68 6.35
C GLU A 31 -4.44 9.17 4.98
N GLY A 32 -5.40 9.84 4.33
CA GLY A 32 -5.84 9.57 2.97
C GLY A 32 -4.73 9.82 1.96
N GLU A 33 -4.02 10.95 2.07
CA GLU A 33 -2.81 11.22 1.29
C GLU A 33 -1.76 10.12 1.49
N ARG A 34 -1.56 9.69 2.74
CA ARG A 34 -0.64 8.60 3.07
C ARG A 34 -1.05 7.27 2.43
N VAL A 35 -2.35 6.94 2.40
CA VAL A 35 -2.88 5.75 1.71
C VAL A 35 -2.58 5.79 0.21
N VAL A 36 -2.67 6.96 -0.42
CA VAL A 36 -2.32 7.15 -1.84
C VAL A 36 -0.84 6.87 -2.07
N VAL A 37 0.05 7.49 -1.28
CA VAL A 37 1.50 7.27 -1.40
C VAL A 37 1.87 5.80 -1.18
N LEU A 38 1.31 5.15 -0.15
CA LEU A 38 1.52 3.72 0.10
C LEU A 38 1.08 2.87 -1.09
N HIS A 39 -0.05 3.23 -1.73
CA HIS A 39 -0.52 2.53 -2.91
C HIS A 39 0.46 2.66 -4.09
N GLU A 40 0.95 3.87 -4.36
CA GLU A 40 1.91 4.13 -5.43
C GLU A 40 3.22 3.36 -5.24
N VAL A 41 3.75 3.34 -4.01
CA VAL A 41 4.95 2.56 -3.67
C VAL A 41 4.75 1.06 -3.92
N ILE A 42 3.59 0.51 -3.52
CA ILE A 42 3.26 -0.90 -3.73
C ILE A 42 3.16 -1.21 -5.24
N VAL A 43 2.49 -0.36 -6.01
CA VAL A 43 2.37 -0.53 -7.47
C VAL A 43 3.74 -0.43 -8.14
N ALA A 44 4.55 0.56 -7.76
CA ALA A 44 5.90 0.73 -8.27
C ALA A 44 6.76 -0.53 -8.00
N GLU A 45 6.72 -1.09 -6.80
CA GLU A 45 7.42 -2.36 -6.51
C GLU A 45 6.90 -3.51 -7.38
N MET A 46 5.58 -3.66 -7.51
CA MET A 46 4.98 -4.73 -8.32
C MET A 46 5.38 -4.63 -9.79
N THR A 47 5.51 -3.41 -10.32
CA THR A 47 5.98 -3.18 -11.70
C THR A 47 7.49 -3.36 -11.88
N ARG A 48 8.29 -3.12 -10.83
CA ARG A 48 9.75 -3.34 -10.85
C ARG A 48 10.13 -4.81 -10.82
N ARG A 49 9.29 -5.66 -10.24
CA ARG A 49 9.46 -7.11 -10.34
C ARG A 49 8.85 -7.57 -11.65
N PRO A 50 9.64 -8.02 -12.64
CA PRO A 50 9.06 -8.64 -13.82
C PRO A 50 8.25 -9.85 -13.35
N HIS A 51 6.95 -9.83 -13.65
CA HIS A 51 6.16 -11.06 -13.66
C HIS A 51 6.93 -12.06 -14.53
N PRO A 52 7.25 -13.28 -14.04
CA PRO A 52 7.79 -14.28 -14.95
C PRO A 52 6.73 -14.44 -16.04
N ALA A 53 7.11 -14.10 -17.28
CA ALA A 53 6.25 -14.31 -18.43
C ALA A 53 5.73 -15.75 -18.35
N PRO A 54 4.43 -16.00 -18.64
CA PRO A 54 3.94 -17.37 -18.68
C PRO A 54 4.83 -18.11 -19.68
N SER A 55 5.58 -19.10 -19.19
CA SER A 55 6.35 -20.00 -20.03
C SER A 55 5.39 -20.66 -21.00
N THR A 56 5.28 -20.11 -22.20
CA THR A 56 4.67 -20.79 -23.34
C THR A 56 5.51 -22.03 -23.60
N ARG A 57 4.91 -23.19 -23.30
CA ARG A 57 5.39 -24.49 -23.69
C ARG A 57 4.27 -25.22 -24.43
#